data_AF-W2GHR0-F1
#
_entry.id   AF-W2GHR0-F1
#
_cell.length_a   1.000
_cell.length_b   1.000
_cell.length_c   1.000
_cell.angle_alpha   90.00
_cell.angle_beta   90.00
_cell.angle_gamma   90.00
#
_symmetry.space_group_name_H-M   'P 1'
#
loop_
_entity.id
_entity.type
_entity.pdbx_description
1 polymer ?
#
loop_
_entity_poly.entity_id
_entity_poly.type
_entity_poly.pdbx_seq_one_letter_code
_entity_poly.pdbx_strand_id
1 'polypeptide(L)'
;MVRLRTLNESAKLRFKTKLRPVLRQDTRRGSTFKMLHHYFDLLEFIDRDDENLAEFIPSTSENKKLKVLLTTLELIQSVSMQLQSDGVTLWEICVLFDALLKEMPALKRYLGATGSIVASPDFESACVKIQSDKQNPISRQEKAACQRFLREPQNEVNLQGSSQQGFAASVHKKARLDVARATYGLDLHSLLPISLEMVLCLRVNECYWGAETIHQCLD
;
A
#
# COMPACT_ATOMS: atom_id res chain seq x y z
N MET A 1 5.84 -23.37 -16.33
CA MET A 1 7.00 -22.50 -16.01
C MET A 1 8.25 -23.24 -15.54
N VAL A 2 8.15 -24.18 -14.58
CA VAL A 2 9.33 -24.94 -14.09
C VAL A 2 10.01 -25.75 -15.20
N ARG A 3 9.24 -26.52 -16.00
CA ARG A 3 9.78 -27.30 -17.12
C ARG A 3 10.54 -26.48 -18.16
N LEU A 4 10.06 -25.27 -18.46
CA LEU A 4 10.70 -24.32 -19.37
C LEU A 4 12.05 -23.78 -18.85
N ARG A 5 12.37 -23.95 -17.56
CA ARG A 5 13.67 -23.57 -16.97
C ARG A 5 14.71 -24.69 -17.01
N THR A 6 14.32 -25.92 -17.37
CA THR A 6 15.30 -27.00 -17.54
C THR A 6 16.32 -26.63 -18.62
N LEU A 7 17.53 -27.21 -18.55
CA LEU A 7 18.64 -26.80 -19.41
C LEU A 7 18.23 -26.83 -20.89
N ASN A 8 17.68 -27.95 -21.34
CA ASN A 8 17.28 -28.18 -22.74
C ASN A 8 16.17 -27.23 -23.18
N GLU A 9 15.07 -27.15 -22.42
CA GLU A 9 13.94 -26.29 -22.80
C GLU A 9 14.30 -24.80 -22.74
N SER A 10 15.10 -24.41 -21.76
CA SER A 10 15.60 -23.04 -21.68
C SER A 10 16.57 -22.71 -22.82
N ALA A 11 17.28 -23.69 -23.37
CA ALA A 11 18.15 -23.50 -24.53
C ALA A 11 17.32 -23.34 -25.80
N LYS A 12 16.34 -24.22 -26.04
CA LYS A 12 15.38 -24.11 -27.14
C LYS A 12 14.69 -22.74 -27.15
N LEU A 13 14.23 -22.28 -25.98
CA LEU A 13 13.54 -20.99 -25.85
C LEU A 13 14.45 -19.78 -26.18
N ARG A 14 15.75 -19.85 -25.85
CA ARG A 14 16.72 -18.77 -26.16
C ARG A 14 16.89 -18.51 -27.64
N PHE A 15 16.72 -19.54 -28.46
CA PHE A 15 16.79 -19.39 -29.92
C PHE A 15 15.58 -18.65 -30.47
N LYS A 16 14.44 -18.67 -29.76
CA LYS A 16 13.19 -18.04 -30.20
C LYS A 16 12.95 -16.67 -29.58
N THR A 17 13.34 -16.46 -28.32
CA THR A 17 13.08 -15.21 -27.59
C THR A 17 14.13 -14.91 -26.51
N LYS A 18 14.29 -13.63 -26.17
CA LYS A 18 15.11 -13.18 -25.03
C LYS A 18 14.40 -13.36 -23.69
N LEU A 19 13.09 -13.61 -23.70
CA LEU A 19 12.27 -13.76 -22.50
C LEU A 19 12.68 -15.01 -21.70
N ARG A 20 12.57 -14.92 -20.37
CA ARG A 20 12.97 -15.98 -19.43
C ARG A 20 11.81 -16.42 -18.54
N PRO A 21 11.52 -17.73 -18.41
CA PRO A 21 10.43 -18.16 -17.56
C PRO A 21 10.62 -17.69 -16.11
N VAL A 22 9.62 -17.00 -15.58
CA VAL A 22 9.54 -16.57 -14.18
C VAL A 22 8.85 -17.65 -13.37
N LEU A 23 9.35 -17.96 -12.17
CA LEU A 23 8.67 -18.85 -11.23
C LEU A 23 7.92 -18.05 -10.19
N ARG A 24 6.80 -18.61 -9.72
CA ARG A 24 6.16 -18.16 -8.47
C ARG A 24 7.17 -18.30 -7.32
N GLN A 25 7.12 -17.33 -6.42
CA GLN A 25 7.93 -17.27 -5.20
C GLN A 25 7.02 -16.82 -4.06
N ASP A 26 6.83 -17.66 -3.06
CA ASP A 26 5.83 -17.43 -2.02
C ASP A 26 6.16 -16.22 -1.15
N THR A 27 7.44 -15.93 -0.94
CA THR A 27 7.91 -14.78 -0.16
C THR A 27 7.90 -13.47 -0.95
N ARG A 28 7.71 -13.51 -2.28
CA ARG A 28 7.78 -12.32 -3.14
C ARG A 28 6.40 -11.90 -3.62
N ARG A 29 5.94 -10.73 -3.15
CA ARG A 29 4.68 -10.10 -3.57
C ARG A 29 4.61 -9.97 -5.10
N GLY A 30 3.46 -10.31 -5.67
CA GLY A 30 3.21 -10.21 -7.11
C GLY A 30 3.91 -11.27 -7.98
N SER A 31 4.58 -12.27 -7.39
CA SER A 31 5.27 -13.32 -8.16
C SER A 31 4.31 -14.18 -8.98
N THR A 32 3.12 -14.48 -8.45
CA THR A 32 2.07 -15.22 -9.17
C THR A 32 1.59 -14.46 -10.41
N PHE A 33 1.32 -13.16 -10.27
CA PHE A 33 0.96 -12.28 -11.40
C PHE A 33 2.07 -12.29 -12.46
N LYS A 34 3.32 -12.03 -12.06
CA LYS A 34 4.47 -12.00 -12.97
C LYS A 34 4.68 -13.34 -13.68
N MET A 35 4.52 -14.45 -12.98
CA MET A 35 4.62 -15.78 -13.55
C MET A 35 3.57 -16.01 -14.63
N LEU A 36 2.30 -15.67 -14.38
CA LEU A 36 1.20 -15.88 -15.33
C LEU A 36 1.29 -14.93 -16.51
N HIS A 37 1.61 -13.65 -16.28
CA HIS A 37 1.87 -12.68 -17.34
C HIS A 37 2.96 -13.22 -18.29
N HIS A 38 4.10 -13.58 -17.71
CA HIS A 38 5.24 -14.09 -18.48
C HIS A 38 4.94 -15.42 -19.17
N TYR A 39 4.08 -16.27 -18.59
CA TYR A 39 3.61 -17.48 -19.25
C TYR A 39 2.87 -17.16 -20.56
N PHE A 40 1.97 -16.18 -20.56
CA PHE A 40 1.26 -15.78 -21.79
C PHE A 40 2.19 -15.13 -22.82
N ASP A 41 3.18 -14.34 -22.40
CA ASP A 41 4.19 -13.78 -23.30
C ASP A 41 5.06 -14.88 -23.95
N LEU A 42 5.29 -15.99 -23.24
CA LEU A 42 6.06 -17.11 -23.76
C LEU A 42 5.25 -18.06 -24.63
N LEU A 43 3.91 -18.03 -24.54
CA LEU A 43 3.05 -19.08 -25.09
C LEU A 43 3.18 -19.25 -26.60
N GLU A 44 3.50 -18.19 -27.33
CA GLU A 44 3.72 -18.23 -28.79
C GLU A 44 5.06 -18.88 -29.18
N PHE A 45 6.04 -18.91 -28.27
CA PHE A 45 7.36 -19.47 -28.52
C PHE A 45 7.49 -20.94 -28.07
N ILE A 46 6.55 -21.42 -27.26
CA ILE A 46 6.53 -22.80 -26.76
C ILE A 46 6.03 -23.72 -27.87
N ASP A 47 6.81 -24.78 -28.12
CA ASP A 47 6.37 -25.85 -29.01
C ASP A 47 5.32 -26.70 -28.30
N ARG A 48 4.11 -26.76 -28.86
CA ARG A 48 2.98 -27.47 -28.26
C ARG A 48 3.02 -28.97 -28.54
N ASP A 49 3.76 -29.37 -29.56
CA ASP A 49 3.86 -30.77 -29.99
C ASP A 49 5.08 -31.46 -29.36
N ASP A 50 5.92 -30.74 -28.59
CA ASP A 50 7.02 -31.33 -27.84
C ASP A 50 6.48 -32.25 -26.74
N GLU A 51 6.70 -33.55 -26.87
CA GLU A 51 6.24 -34.59 -25.92
C GLU A 51 6.69 -34.31 -24.48
N ASN A 52 7.84 -33.65 -24.27
CA ASN A 52 8.35 -33.33 -22.93
C ASN A 52 7.61 -32.15 -22.28
N LEU A 53 6.88 -31.37 -23.07
CA LEU A 53 6.13 -30.18 -22.63
C LEU A 53 4.62 -30.36 -22.76
N ALA A 54 4.13 -31.19 -23.67
CA ALA A 54 2.72 -31.35 -24.00
C ALA A 54 1.85 -31.59 -22.75
N GLU A 55 2.31 -32.47 -21.84
CA GLU A 55 1.61 -32.77 -20.58
C GLU A 55 1.55 -31.58 -19.59
N PHE A 56 2.44 -30.59 -19.75
CA PHE A 56 2.55 -29.43 -18.85
C PHE A 56 1.95 -28.15 -19.42
N ILE A 57 1.51 -28.17 -20.68
CA ILE A 57 0.86 -27.02 -21.31
C ILE A 57 -0.64 -27.09 -20.96
N PRO A 58 -1.19 -26.09 -20.27
CA PRO A 58 -2.62 -26.02 -20.01
C PRO A 58 -3.44 -26.12 -21.30
N SER A 59 -4.57 -26.82 -21.22
CA SER A 59 -5.52 -26.90 -22.33
C SER A 59 -6.03 -25.51 -22.74
N THR A 60 -6.63 -25.41 -23.91
CA THR A 60 -7.25 -24.15 -24.37
C THR A 60 -8.31 -23.64 -23.40
N SER A 61 -9.06 -24.53 -22.74
CA SER A 61 -10.08 -24.14 -21.76
C SER A 61 -9.45 -23.58 -20.47
N GLU A 62 -8.36 -24.19 -20.00
CA GLU A 62 -7.63 -23.73 -18.82
C GLU A 62 -6.92 -22.42 -19.09
N ASN A 63 -6.34 -22.25 -20.29
CA ASN A 63 -5.76 -20.98 -20.70
C ASN A 63 -6.79 -19.84 -20.70
N LYS A 64 -8.04 -20.09 -21.12
CA LYS A 64 -9.11 -19.10 -20.99
C LYS A 64 -9.37 -18.72 -19.52
N LYS A 65 -9.45 -19.72 -18.62
CA LYS A 65 -9.61 -19.47 -17.17
C LYS A 65 -8.42 -18.71 -16.58
N LEU A 66 -7.19 -19.07 -16.97
CA LEU A 66 -5.97 -18.39 -16.54
C LEU A 66 -5.91 -16.94 -17.04
N LYS A 67 -6.44 -16.66 -18.23
CA LYS A 67 -6.49 -15.29 -18.76
C LYS A 67 -7.45 -14.42 -17.94
N VAL A 68 -8.62 -14.94 -17.57
CA VAL A 68 -9.56 -14.26 -16.65
C VAL A 68 -8.93 -14.07 -15.27
N LEU A 69 -8.21 -15.07 -14.75
CA LEU A 69 -7.50 -14.93 -13.48
C LEU A 69 -6.40 -13.85 -13.56
N LEU A 70 -5.70 -13.76 -14.69
CA LEU A 70 -4.65 -12.76 -14.90
C LEU A 70 -5.21 -11.34 -14.81
N THR A 71 -6.38 -11.07 -15.40
CA THR A 71 -6.99 -9.72 -15.32
C THR A 71 -7.36 -9.35 -13.89
N THR A 72 -7.86 -10.29 -13.10
CA THR A 72 -8.11 -10.07 -11.67
C THR A 72 -6.81 -9.80 -10.90
N LEU A 73 -5.76 -10.58 -11.17
CA LEU A 73 -4.45 -10.38 -10.53
C LEU A 73 -3.81 -9.04 -10.93
N GLU A 74 -4.06 -8.56 -12.14
CA GLU A 74 -3.58 -7.27 -12.63
C GLU A 74 -4.20 -6.10 -11.85
N LEU A 75 -5.52 -6.14 -11.61
CA LEU A 75 -6.21 -5.16 -10.76
C LEU A 75 -5.61 -5.13 -9.34
N ILE A 76 -5.47 -6.30 -8.71
CA ILE A 76 -4.90 -6.42 -7.36
C ILE A 76 -3.44 -5.92 -7.36
N GLN A 77 -2.66 -6.26 -8.37
CA GLN A 77 -1.26 -5.84 -8.49
C GLN A 77 -1.15 -4.33 -8.68
N SER A 78 -2.03 -3.71 -9.47
CA SER A 78 -2.07 -2.26 -9.67
C SER A 78 -2.36 -1.53 -8.36
N VAL A 79 -3.45 -1.89 -7.67
CA VAL A 79 -3.80 -1.32 -6.36
C VAL A 79 -2.66 -1.55 -5.35
N SER A 80 -2.12 -2.76 -5.30
CA SER A 80 -0.98 -3.13 -4.48
C SER A 80 0.23 -2.22 -4.67
N MET A 81 0.58 -1.90 -5.92
CA MET A 81 1.71 -1.03 -6.25
C MET A 81 1.40 0.41 -5.87
N GLN A 82 0.18 0.88 -6.13
CA GLN A 82 -0.24 2.23 -5.74
C GLN A 82 -0.17 2.40 -4.21
N LEU A 83 -0.67 1.44 -3.43
CA LEU A 83 -0.59 1.50 -1.96
C LEU A 83 0.84 1.47 -1.40
N GLN A 84 1.83 1.11 -2.21
CA GLN A 84 3.24 1.11 -1.85
C GLN A 84 3.99 2.35 -2.32
N SER A 85 3.34 3.27 -3.05
CA SER A 85 3.98 4.55 -3.39
C SER A 85 4.06 5.44 -2.16
N ASP A 86 5.05 6.33 -2.16
CA ASP A 86 5.17 7.35 -1.12
C ASP A 86 4.01 8.36 -1.22
N GLY A 87 3.53 8.83 -0.07
CA GLY A 87 2.56 9.93 -0.01
C GLY A 87 1.10 9.55 -0.28
N VAL A 88 0.73 8.26 -0.27
CA VAL A 88 -0.68 7.86 -0.41
C VAL A 88 -1.44 8.22 0.87
N THR A 89 -2.50 9.00 0.69
CA THR A 89 -3.40 9.42 1.78
C THR A 89 -4.39 8.32 2.13
N LEU A 90 -4.92 8.31 3.36
CA LEU A 90 -5.92 7.32 3.78
C LEU A 90 -7.19 7.41 2.92
N TRP A 91 -7.59 8.61 2.51
CA TRP A 91 -8.68 8.81 1.56
C TRP A 91 -8.44 8.09 0.22
N GLU A 92 -7.25 8.22 -0.38
CA GLU A 92 -6.90 7.50 -1.62
C GLU A 92 -6.91 5.98 -1.43
N ILE A 93 -6.41 5.48 -0.29
CA ILE A 93 -6.48 4.06 0.06
C ILE A 93 -7.94 3.58 0.05
N CYS A 94 -8.83 4.30 0.73
CA CYS A 94 -10.25 3.96 0.78
C CYS A 94 -10.90 4.00 -0.62
N VAL A 95 -10.59 4.99 -1.46
CA VAL A 95 -11.09 5.06 -2.84
C VAL A 95 -10.65 3.85 -3.67
N LEU A 96 -9.38 3.45 -3.54
CA LEU A 96 -8.84 2.27 -4.23
C LEU A 96 -9.49 0.98 -3.74
N PHE A 97 -9.70 0.84 -2.44
CA PHE A 97 -10.40 -0.32 -1.87
C PHE A 97 -11.86 -0.37 -2.27
N ASP A 98 -12.59 0.75 -2.26
CA ASP A 98 -13.98 0.80 -2.72
C ASP A 98 -14.11 0.41 -4.19
N ALA A 99 -13.18 0.85 -5.04
CA ALA A 99 -13.11 0.41 -6.44
C ALA A 99 -12.84 -1.10 -6.54
N LEU A 100 -11.87 -1.62 -5.77
CA LEU A 100 -11.55 -3.04 -5.74
C LEU A 100 -12.71 -3.90 -5.23
N LEU A 101 -13.49 -3.41 -4.26
CA LEU A 101 -14.64 -4.11 -3.68
C LEU A 101 -15.83 -4.22 -4.64
N LYS A 102 -15.95 -3.32 -5.62
CA LYS A 102 -16.94 -3.45 -6.71
C LYS A 102 -16.60 -4.64 -7.61
N GLU A 103 -15.32 -4.82 -7.91
CA GLU A 103 -14.84 -5.95 -8.73
C GLU A 103 -14.75 -7.26 -7.92
N MET A 104 -14.43 -7.17 -6.63
CA MET A 104 -14.17 -8.32 -5.77
C MET A 104 -14.93 -8.22 -4.43
N PRO A 105 -16.26 -8.41 -4.41
CA PRO A 105 -17.07 -8.27 -3.20
C PRO A 105 -16.67 -9.22 -2.06
N ALA A 106 -16.07 -10.36 -2.38
CA ALA A 106 -15.57 -11.33 -1.40
C ALA A 106 -14.50 -10.75 -0.46
N LEU A 107 -13.80 -9.67 -0.85
CA LEU A 107 -12.80 -9.00 -0.03
C LEU A 107 -13.39 -8.05 1.02
N LYS A 108 -14.71 -7.81 1.01
CA LYS A 108 -15.38 -6.84 1.89
C LYS A 108 -15.11 -7.08 3.37
N ARG A 109 -15.03 -8.34 3.79
CA ARG A 109 -14.72 -8.72 5.17
C ARG A 109 -13.33 -8.24 5.63
N TYR A 110 -12.40 -8.09 4.70
CA TYR A 110 -11.01 -7.73 4.99
C TYR A 110 -10.73 -6.25 4.73
N LEU A 111 -11.25 -5.69 3.63
CA LEU A 111 -10.89 -4.35 3.13
C LEU A 111 -12.01 -3.31 3.26
N GLY A 112 -13.22 -3.70 3.67
CA GLY A 112 -14.32 -2.75 3.84
C GLY A 112 -14.11 -1.80 5.03
N ALA A 113 -14.91 -0.74 5.10
CA ALA A 113 -14.88 0.24 6.20
C ALA A 113 -15.12 -0.35 7.61
N THR A 114 -15.69 -1.55 7.69
CA THR A 114 -15.84 -2.33 8.93
C THR A 114 -15.09 -3.66 8.87
N GLY A 115 -14.10 -3.75 7.98
CA GLY A 115 -13.27 -4.93 7.79
C GLY A 115 -12.42 -5.22 9.03
N SER A 116 -11.96 -6.45 9.16
CA SER A 116 -11.19 -6.90 10.34
C SER A 116 -9.88 -6.14 10.56
N ILE A 117 -9.36 -5.44 9.54
CA ILE A 117 -8.15 -4.63 9.64
C ILE A 117 -8.39 -3.25 10.23
N VAL A 118 -9.63 -2.74 10.16
CA VAL A 118 -10.00 -1.41 10.62
C VAL A 118 -10.00 -1.39 12.14
N ALA A 119 -9.04 -0.66 12.72
CA ALA A 119 -8.85 -0.65 14.17
C ALA A 119 -9.80 0.33 14.87
N SER A 120 -10.09 1.46 14.23
CA SER A 120 -10.97 2.49 14.74
C SER A 120 -11.81 3.07 13.60
N PRO A 121 -13.00 2.51 13.33
CA PRO A 121 -13.84 2.92 12.22
C PRO A 121 -14.17 4.42 12.23
N ASP A 122 -14.51 4.98 13.40
CA ASP A 122 -14.83 6.41 13.53
C ASP A 122 -13.61 7.30 13.26
N PHE A 123 -12.41 6.89 13.69
CA PHE A 123 -11.19 7.66 13.43
C PHE A 123 -10.79 7.62 11.95
N GLU A 124 -10.81 6.43 11.33
CA GLU A 124 -10.48 6.27 9.91
C GLU A 124 -11.49 7.03 9.05
N SER A 125 -12.79 6.93 9.35
CA SER A 125 -13.85 7.71 8.68
C SER A 125 -13.62 9.22 8.80
N ALA A 126 -13.28 9.72 9.99
CA ALA A 126 -12.98 11.13 10.21
C ALA A 126 -11.79 11.59 9.36
N CYS A 127 -10.69 10.82 9.33
CA CYS A 127 -9.52 11.12 8.52
C CYS A 127 -9.84 11.17 7.02
N VAL A 128 -10.62 10.21 6.53
CA VAL A 128 -11.08 10.19 5.13
C VAL A 128 -11.92 11.43 4.79
N LYS A 129 -12.82 11.84 5.69
CA LYS A 129 -13.63 13.05 5.50
C LYS A 129 -12.78 14.31 5.44
N ILE A 130 -11.85 14.47 6.38
CA ILE A 130 -10.92 15.62 6.43
C ILE A 130 -10.06 15.67 5.16
N GLN A 131 -9.50 14.53 4.73
CA GLN A 131 -8.64 14.46 3.54
C GLN A 131 -9.39 14.63 2.22
N SER A 132 -10.68 14.27 2.17
CA SER A 132 -11.47 14.32 0.94
C SER A 132 -11.79 15.73 0.44
N ASP A 133 -11.55 16.77 1.24
CA ASP A 133 -11.88 18.19 0.97
C ASP A 133 -13.35 18.44 0.55
N LYS A 134 -14.25 17.51 0.91
CA LYS A 134 -15.66 17.53 0.48
C LYS A 134 -16.61 18.24 1.46
N GLN A 135 -16.10 19.00 2.43
CA GLN A 135 -16.91 19.61 3.52
C GLN A 135 -17.92 18.61 4.13
N ASN A 136 -17.55 17.34 4.23
CA ASN A 136 -18.42 16.31 4.76
C ASN A 136 -18.60 16.53 6.26
N PRO A 137 -19.84 16.55 6.79
CA PRO A 137 -20.06 16.78 8.21
C PRO A 137 -19.42 15.65 9.03
N ILE A 138 -18.58 16.06 9.98
CA ILE A 138 -17.92 15.17 10.94
C ILE A 138 -18.85 14.96 12.14
N SER A 139 -19.17 13.71 12.43
CA SER A 139 -20.05 13.30 13.52
C SER A 139 -19.42 13.55 14.89
N ARG A 140 -20.23 13.55 15.95
CA ARG A 140 -19.72 13.69 17.32
C ARG A 140 -18.75 12.57 17.72
N GLN A 141 -18.99 11.35 17.24
CA GLN A 141 -18.14 10.18 17.51
C GLN A 141 -16.80 10.31 16.78
N GLU A 142 -16.84 10.75 15.51
CA GLU A 142 -15.66 11.04 14.70
C GLU A 142 -14.81 12.17 15.32
N LYS A 143 -15.46 13.28 15.75
CA LYS A 143 -14.78 14.37 16.47
C LYS A 143 -14.12 13.87 17.76
N ALA A 144 -14.83 13.06 18.55
CA ALA A 144 -14.27 12.47 19.77
C ALA A 144 -13.08 11.53 19.49
N ALA A 145 -13.14 10.74 18.42
CA ALA A 145 -12.06 9.83 18.02
C ALA A 145 -10.77 10.58 17.59
N CYS A 146 -10.93 11.74 16.95
CA CYS A 146 -9.81 12.61 16.55
C CYS A 146 -9.28 13.49 17.69
N GLN A 147 -10.04 13.70 18.77
CA GLN A 147 -9.74 14.68 19.82
C GLN A 147 -8.32 14.54 20.41
N ARG A 148 -7.84 13.31 20.62
CA ARG A 148 -6.50 13.04 21.17
C ARG A 148 -5.34 13.40 20.23
N PHE A 149 -5.62 13.61 18.95
CA PHE A 149 -4.62 13.96 17.92
C PHE A 149 -4.64 15.45 17.57
N LEU A 150 -5.59 16.21 18.12
CA LEU A 150 -5.66 17.65 17.94
C LEU A 150 -4.39 18.27 18.56
N ARG A 151 -3.58 18.96 17.75
CA ARG A 151 -2.55 19.85 18.29
C ARG A 151 -3.17 21.21 18.53
N GLU A 152 -3.04 21.70 19.76
CA GLU A 152 -3.17 23.13 20.03
C GLU A 152 -2.26 23.89 19.06
N PRO A 153 -2.73 24.98 18.43
CA PRO A 153 -1.89 25.77 17.54
C PRO A 153 -0.70 26.26 18.37
N GLN A 154 0.48 25.70 18.10
CA GLN A 154 1.70 26.35 18.58
C GLN A 154 1.73 27.69 17.86
N ASN A 155 1.63 28.79 18.62
CA ASN A 155 1.92 30.13 18.13
C ASN A 155 3.08 30.02 17.15
N GLU A 156 2.83 30.34 15.88
CA GLU A 156 3.85 30.33 14.85
C GLU A 156 4.98 31.22 15.34
N VAL A 157 6.05 30.61 15.85
CA VAL A 157 7.29 31.35 16.06
C VAL A 157 7.81 31.59 14.66
N ASN A 158 7.44 32.75 14.16
CA ASN A 158 7.81 33.38 12.90
C ASN A 158 9.22 32.94 12.46
N LEU A 159 9.31 31.90 11.63
CA LEU A 159 10.56 31.45 11.02
C LEU A 159 10.85 32.31 9.80
N GLN A 160 10.97 33.62 10.02
CA GLN A 160 11.67 34.50 9.10
C GLN A 160 13.10 34.64 9.62
N GLY A 161 14.07 34.02 8.93
CA GLY A 161 15.48 34.32 9.16
C GLY A 161 16.46 33.21 8.82
N SER A 162 16.84 33.17 7.55
CA SER A 162 18.18 32.85 7.01
C SER A 162 19.01 31.70 7.60
N SER A 163 19.36 30.76 6.70
CA SER A 163 20.67 30.11 6.55
C SER A 163 21.72 30.37 7.63
N GLN A 164 21.73 29.51 8.65
CA GLN A 164 22.91 28.87 9.29
C GLN A 164 22.44 28.30 10.63
N GLN A 165 22.10 27.01 10.66
CA GLN A 165 21.72 26.33 11.91
C GLN A 165 22.95 26.24 12.83
N GLY A 166 23.02 27.14 13.80
CA GLY A 166 24.06 27.12 14.83
C GLY A 166 24.01 25.86 15.69
N PHE A 167 25.17 25.47 16.23
CA PHE A 167 25.37 24.28 17.06
C PHE A 167 24.30 24.13 18.16
N ALA A 168 23.88 25.21 18.81
CA ALA A 168 22.83 25.20 19.84
C ALA A 168 21.46 24.69 19.33
N ALA A 169 21.06 25.05 18.10
CA ALA A 169 19.81 24.55 17.51
C ALA A 169 19.89 23.06 17.20
N SER A 170 21.07 22.56 16.79
CA SER A 170 21.30 21.13 16.56
C SER A 170 21.28 20.34 17.88
N VAL A 171 21.79 20.92 18.97
CA VAL A 171 21.77 20.34 20.31
C VAL A 171 20.35 20.31 20.88
N HIS A 172 19.56 21.37 20.73
CA HIS A 172 18.15 21.36 21.16
C HIS A 172 17.29 20.37 20.35
N LYS A 173 17.53 20.24 19.04
CA LYS A 173 16.84 19.25 18.21
C LYS A 173 17.21 17.83 18.61
N LYS A 174 18.50 17.57 18.91
CA LYS A 174 18.99 16.27 19.38
C LYS A 174 18.44 15.94 20.78
N ALA A 175 18.46 16.89 21.71
CA ALA A 175 17.88 16.73 23.03
C ALA A 175 16.37 16.46 22.98
N ARG A 176 15.61 17.15 22.10
CA ARG A 176 14.19 16.86 21.87
C ARG A 176 13.94 15.46 21.30
N LEU A 177 14.80 15.00 20.39
CA LEU A 177 14.71 13.66 19.82
C LEU A 177 15.11 12.57 20.81
N ASP A 178 16.08 12.82 21.68
CA ASP A 178 16.52 11.89 22.72
C ASP A 178 15.49 11.79 23.85
N VAL A 179 14.85 12.91 24.23
CA VAL A 179 13.68 12.90 25.13
C VAL A 179 12.53 12.14 24.48
N ALA A 180 12.16 12.43 23.23
CA ALA A 180 11.13 11.68 22.53
C ALA A 180 11.46 10.17 22.45
N ARG A 181 12.72 9.79 22.19
CA ARG A 181 13.13 8.38 22.22
C ARG A 181 13.04 7.75 23.61
N ALA A 182 13.31 8.50 24.68
CA ALA A 182 13.17 8.02 26.05
C ALA A 182 11.69 7.86 26.45
N THR A 183 10.82 8.79 26.05
CA THR A 183 9.38 8.73 26.36
C THR A 183 8.67 7.68 25.50
N TYR A 184 8.91 7.65 24.19
CA TYR A 184 8.28 6.68 23.28
C TYR A 184 8.97 5.32 23.27
N GLY A 185 10.21 5.20 23.75
CA GLY A 185 10.96 3.94 23.82
C GLY A 185 10.35 2.92 24.77
N LEU A 186 9.69 3.39 25.85
CA LEU A 186 8.96 2.55 26.78
C LEU A 186 7.57 2.17 26.24
N ASP A 187 6.90 3.07 25.51
CA ASP A 187 5.57 2.83 24.92
C ASP A 187 5.62 1.97 23.64
N LEU A 188 6.76 1.91 22.94
CA LEU A 188 6.95 1.09 21.74
C LEU A 188 6.83 -0.42 22.00
N HIS A 189 7.05 -0.88 23.23
CA HIS A 189 6.84 -2.29 23.59
C HIS A 189 5.39 -2.63 23.93
N SER A 190 4.52 -1.63 24.12
CA SER A 190 3.11 -1.83 24.49
C SER A 190 2.13 -1.50 23.36
N LEU A 191 2.59 -0.89 22.27
CA LEU A 191 1.76 -0.46 21.16
C LEU A 191 1.74 -1.54 20.07
N LEU A 192 0.57 -2.14 19.87
CA LEU A 192 0.32 -3.07 18.77
C LEU A 192 0.74 -2.42 17.43
N PRO A 193 1.24 -3.18 16.44
CA PRO A 193 1.76 -2.67 15.16
C PRO A 193 0.87 -1.61 14.47
N ILE A 194 -0.45 -1.69 14.67
CA ILE A 194 -1.47 -0.75 14.18
C ILE A 194 -1.27 0.70 14.67
N SER A 195 -0.84 0.94 15.91
CA SER A 195 -0.62 2.31 16.40
C SER A 195 0.70 2.89 15.88
N LEU A 196 1.68 2.05 15.56
CA LEU A 196 2.92 2.47 14.88
C LEU A 196 2.63 2.90 13.44
N GLU A 197 1.79 2.16 12.73
CA GLU A 197 1.33 2.51 11.38
C GLU A 197 0.52 3.81 11.38
N MET A 198 -0.36 4.03 12.38
CA MET A 198 -1.07 5.30 12.54
C MET A 198 -0.13 6.49 12.78
N VAL A 199 0.89 6.34 13.64
CA VAL A 199 1.86 7.41 13.92
C VAL A 199 2.73 7.70 12.70
N LEU A 200 3.13 6.66 11.95
CA LEU A 200 3.87 6.82 10.70
C LEU A 200 2.99 7.47 9.61
N CYS A 201 1.71 7.11 9.52
CA CYS A 201 0.74 7.73 8.62
C CYS A 201 0.55 9.23 8.92
N LEU A 202 0.45 9.61 10.20
CA LEU A 202 0.37 11.02 10.60
C LEU A 202 1.67 11.79 10.33
N ARG A 203 2.82 11.12 10.44
CA ARG A 203 4.14 11.72 10.19
C ARG A 203 4.46 11.91 8.71
N VAL A 204 4.03 10.98 7.86
CA VAL A 204 4.16 11.10 6.39
C VAL A 204 3.21 12.15 5.85
N ASN A 205 2.03 12.30 6.45
CA ASN A 205 1.02 13.27 6.04
C ASN A 205 1.15 14.63 6.76
N GLU A 206 2.24 14.91 7.48
CA GLU A 206 2.41 16.09 8.35
C GLU A 206 2.12 17.43 7.62
N CYS A 207 2.38 17.50 6.32
CA CYS A 207 2.09 18.66 5.47
C CYS A 207 0.60 18.92 5.20
N TYR A 208 -0.27 17.92 5.35
CA TYR A 208 -1.73 18.03 5.16
C TYR A 208 -2.49 18.29 6.47
N TRP A 209 -1.83 18.15 7.62
CA TRP A 209 -2.42 18.37 8.95
C TRP A 209 -2.15 19.77 9.50
N GLY A 210 -2.08 20.78 8.62
CA GLY A 210 -1.97 22.18 9.04
C GLY A 210 -3.16 22.59 9.92
N ALA A 211 -2.90 23.34 10.99
CA ALA A 211 -3.92 23.78 11.95
C ALA A 211 -5.08 24.54 11.26
N GLU A 212 -4.79 25.24 10.17
CA GLU A 212 -5.73 26.00 9.36
C GLU A 212 -6.72 25.11 8.59
N THR A 213 -6.24 24.00 8.01
CA THR A 213 -7.07 23.00 7.31
C THR A 213 -8.01 22.27 8.27
N ILE A 214 -7.55 22.03 9.50
CA ILE A 214 -8.32 21.33 10.53
C ILE A 214 -9.37 22.26 11.16
N HIS A 215 -9.04 23.53 11.44
CA HIS A 215 -9.98 24.50 11.99
C HIS A 215 -11.18 24.75 11.05
N GLN A 216 -10.92 24.92 9.75
CA GLN A 216 -11.98 25.12 8.76
C GLN A 216 -12.92 23.91 8.59
N CYS A 217 -12.49 22.73 9.00
CA CYS A 217 -13.29 21.49 8.92
C CYS A 217 -14.00 21.12 10.23
N LEU A 218 -13.65 21.74 11.36
CA LEU A 218 -14.16 21.39 12.68
C LEU A 218 -15.17 22.38 13.27
N ASP A 219 -15.21 23.61 12.78
CA ASP A 219 -16.22 24.64 13.09
C ASP A 219 -17.46 24.51 12.18
#